data_AF-A0A7S1A853-F1
#
_entry.id   AF-A0A7S1A853-F1
#
_cell.length_a   1.000
_cell.length_b   1.000
_cell.length_c   1.000
_cell.angle_alpha   90.00
_cell.angle_beta   90.00
_cell.angle_gamma   90.00
#
_symmetry.space_group_name_H-M   'P 1'
#
loop_
_entity.id
_entity.type
_entity.pdbx_description
1 polymer ?
#
loop_
_entity_poly.entity_id
_entity_poly.type
_entity_poly.pdbx_seq_one_letter_code
_entity_poly.pdbx_strand_id
1 'polypeptide(L)'
;LRFGFIFCFFTNSIKLWFVAYMWSTAGVMQFFYGMFLFGYICKTVLFLFSVFHHAAVESHQGLTEPLLAGNDVVAVETTSITEAGADNLKASPSVGVEYASNILSRLTFSWVTPLVRVGNKRPLDEEDLWSLGTSDTAFAQSATFRARWAAEFAQRGEKAWLIRALARGWLAPFVRSGLWKLFNDMQQFAGPMLMSVLLRAIERLARSGDAEVLRSAYGYAIAMFFFQILGAVGEAQYFQGTMRCAFQVRSALMHAIFTKSFRLTHSASQKLGTGRLNNMMASDCETVQ
;
A
#
# COMPACT_ATOMS: atom_id res chain seq x y z
N LEU A 1 -2.08 -9.27 -7.19
CA LEU A 1 -3.43 -9.77 -6.81
C LEU A 1 -3.38 -10.86 -5.72
N ARG A 2 -2.86 -12.08 -5.97
CA ARG A 2 -2.92 -13.20 -5.00
C ARG A 2 -2.44 -12.88 -3.56
N PHE A 3 -1.32 -12.17 -3.39
CA PHE A 3 -0.79 -11.82 -2.05
C PHE A 3 -1.59 -10.74 -1.32
N GLY A 4 -2.04 -9.69 -2.02
CA GLY A 4 -2.90 -8.67 -1.42
C GLY A 4 -4.24 -9.25 -0.98
N PHE A 5 -4.78 -10.20 -1.76
CA PHE A 5 -5.96 -10.96 -1.37
C PHE A 5 -5.73 -11.88 -0.17
N ILE A 6 -4.64 -12.64 -0.13
CA ILE A 6 -4.31 -13.50 1.03
C ILE A 6 -4.11 -12.66 2.29
N PHE A 7 -3.41 -11.52 2.18
CA PHE A 7 -3.22 -10.59 3.30
C PHE A 7 -4.55 -9.98 3.75
N CYS A 8 -5.41 -9.54 2.82
CA CYS A 8 -6.74 -9.04 3.12
C CYS A 8 -7.59 -10.14 3.77
N PHE A 9 -7.53 -11.38 3.29
CA PHE A 9 -8.24 -12.52 3.87
C PHE A 9 -7.76 -12.77 5.30
N PHE A 10 -6.45 -12.89 5.52
CA PHE A 10 -5.86 -13.10 6.84
C PHE A 10 -6.22 -12.00 7.84
N THR A 11 -6.10 -10.73 7.44
CA THR A 11 -6.48 -9.60 8.30
C THR A 11 -7.97 -9.59 8.62
N ASN A 12 -8.85 -9.95 7.69
CA ASN A 12 -10.28 -10.05 7.98
C ASN A 12 -10.65 -11.31 8.79
N SER A 13 -9.91 -12.42 8.65
CA SER A 13 -10.11 -13.63 9.47
C SER A 13 -9.76 -13.36 10.94
N ILE A 14 -8.69 -12.59 11.21
CA ILE A 14 -8.34 -12.15 12.57
C ILE A 14 -9.48 -11.30 13.16
N LYS A 15 -10.04 -10.37 12.38
CA LYS A 15 -11.19 -9.56 12.83
C LYS A 15 -12.39 -10.43 13.16
N LEU A 16 -12.77 -11.36 12.28
CA LEU A 16 -13.89 -12.26 12.53
C LEU A 16 -13.68 -13.10 13.79
N TRP A 17 -12.47 -13.64 13.98
CA TRP A 17 -12.15 -14.38 15.19
C TRP A 17 -12.28 -13.51 16.44
N PHE A 18 -11.78 -12.28 16.41
CA PHE A 18 -11.92 -11.34 17.52
C PHE A 18 -13.37 -10.97 17.80
N VAL A 19 -14.19 -10.72 16.77
CA VAL A 19 -15.62 -10.43 16.94
C VAL A 19 -16.37 -11.66 17.46
N ALA A 20 -16.03 -12.87 17.00
CA ALA A 20 -16.61 -14.11 17.52
C ALA A 20 -16.21 -14.37 18.99
N TYR A 21 -14.98 -14.02 19.38
CA TYR A 21 -14.53 -14.06 20.77
C TYR A 21 -15.31 -13.06 21.64
N MET A 22 -15.52 -11.83 21.15
CA MET A 22 -16.34 -10.82 21.85
C MET A 22 -17.81 -11.20 21.92
N TRP A 23 -18.35 -11.92 20.93
CA TRP A 23 -19.70 -12.47 20.96
C TRP A 23 -19.90 -13.39 22.17
N SER A 24 -18.92 -14.27 22.42
CA SER A 24 -18.97 -15.22 23.55
C SER A 24 -18.93 -14.54 24.92
N THR A 25 -18.46 -13.29 25.00
CA THR A 25 -18.20 -12.60 26.26
C THR A 25 -19.12 -11.41 26.53
N ALA A 26 -19.73 -10.77 25.52
CA ALA A 26 -20.39 -9.46 25.70
C ALA A 26 -21.87 -9.35 25.27
N GLY A 27 -22.50 -10.33 24.61
CA GLY A 27 -23.95 -10.41 24.34
C GLY A 27 -24.62 -9.30 23.48
N VAL A 28 -24.05 -8.09 23.41
CA VAL A 28 -24.64 -6.87 22.81
C VAL A 28 -24.19 -6.65 21.35
N MET A 29 -23.38 -7.55 20.78
CA MET A 29 -22.68 -7.31 19.51
C MET A 29 -23.28 -8.04 18.29
N GLN A 30 -24.57 -8.40 18.34
CA GLN A 30 -25.25 -9.11 17.26
C GLN A 30 -25.24 -8.35 15.92
N PHE A 31 -25.46 -7.04 15.95
CA PHE A 31 -25.49 -6.20 14.77
C PHE A 31 -24.12 -6.05 14.09
N PHE A 32 -23.06 -5.82 14.90
CA PHE A 32 -21.70 -5.69 14.38
C PHE A 32 -21.20 -7.01 13.77
N TYR A 33 -21.50 -8.15 14.39
CA TYR A 33 -21.16 -9.46 13.84
C TYR A 33 -21.79 -9.68 12.45
N GLY A 34 -23.06 -9.31 12.27
CA GLY A 34 -23.74 -9.41 10.96
C GLY A 34 -23.06 -8.57 9.87
N MET A 35 -22.68 -7.33 10.17
CA MET A 35 -21.99 -6.45 9.22
C MET A 35 -20.57 -6.95 8.87
N PHE A 36 -19.83 -7.45 9.86
CA PHE A 36 -18.50 -8.02 9.63
C PHE A 36 -18.53 -9.37 8.90
N LEU A 37 -19.50 -10.23 9.22
CA LEU A 37 -19.73 -11.50 8.54
C LEU A 37 -20.13 -11.25 7.08
N PHE A 38 -21.04 -10.31 6.83
CA PHE A 38 -21.40 -9.89 5.47
C PHE A 38 -20.18 -9.36 4.71
N GLY A 39 -19.41 -8.45 5.30
CA GLY A 39 -18.18 -7.93 4.70
C GLY A 39 -17.14 -9.02 4.42
N TYR A 40 -17.01 -10.02 5.30
CA TYR A 40 -16.12 -11.15 5.08
C TYR A 40 -16.62 -12.10 3.99
N ILE A 41 -17.92 -12.41 3.98
CA ILE A 41 -18.55 -13.23 2.94
C ILE A 41 -18.36 -12.56 1.58
N CYS A 42 -18.66 -11.26 1.45
CA CYS A 42 -18.45 -10.52 0.20
C CYS A 42 -16.98 -10.59 -0.27
N LYS A 43 -16.02 -10.37 0.63
CA LYS A 43 -14.59 -10.44 0.28
C LYS A 43 -14.15 -11.87 -0.06
N THR A 44 -14.71 -12.89 0.59
CA THR A 44 -14.42 -14.30 0.31
C THR A 44 -15.01 -14.72 -1.04
N VAL A 45 -16.22 -14.27 -1.37
CA VAL A 45 -16.84 -14.47 -2.68
C VAL A 45 -16.04 -13.77 -3.78
N LEU A 46 -15.61 -12.53 -3.57
CA LEU A 46 -14.73 -11.81 -4.50
C LEU A 46 -13.37 -12.51 -4.65
N PHE A 47 -12.81 -13.04 -3.57
CA PHE A 47 -11.57 -13.81 -3.60
C PHE A 47 -11.74 -15.09 -4.43
N LEU A 48 -12.79 -15.88 -4.16
CA LEU A 48 -13.08 -17.10 -4.91
C LEU A 48 -13.33 -16.77 -6.39
N PHE A 49 -14.12 -15.74 -6.69
CA PHE A 49 -14.33 -15.27 -8.06
C PHE A 49 -13.01 -14.91 -8.74
N SER A 50 -12.11 -14.19 -8.05
CA SER A 50 -10.79 -13.86 -8.59
C SER A 50 -9.90 -15.08 -8.85
N VAL A 51 -9.97 -16.11 -7.99
CA VAL A 51 -9.20 -17.35 -8.13
C VAL A 51 -9.75 -18.19 -9.28
N PHE A 52 -11.07 -18.33 -9.39
CA PHE A 52 -11.73 -19.07 -10.47
C PHE A 52 -11.59 -18.38 -11.83
N HIS A 53 -11.75 -17.07 -11.90
CA HIS A 53 -11.53 -16.31 -13.13
C HIS A 53 -10.06 -16.38 -13.57
N HIS A 54 -9.11 -16.39 -12.63
CA HIS A 54 -7.69 -16.55 -12.98
C HIS A 54 -7.35 -17.97 -13.42
N ALA A 55 -7.95 -19.01 -12.81
CA ALA A 55 -7.80 -20.39 -13.27
C ALA A 55 -8.35 -20.58 -14.70
N ALA A 56 -9.42 -19.85 -15.05
CA ALA A 56 -9.98 -19.80 -16.40
C ALA A 56 -9.14 -18.96 -17.39
N VAL A 57 -8.36 -17.99 -16.92
CA VAL A 57 -7.44 -17.20 -17.76
C VAL A 57 -6.11 -17.93 -17.99
N GLU A 58 -5.63 -18.71 -17.01
CA GLU A 58 -4.44 -19.58 -17.15
C GLU A 58 -4.62 -20.67 -18.21
N SER A 59 -5.86 -21.12 -18.50
CA SER A 59 -6.12 -22.05 -19.61
C SER A 59 -6.04 -21.41 -21.00
N HIS A 60 -6.10 -20.07 -21.09
CA HIS A 60 -6.10 -19.32 -22.36
C HIS A 60 -4.76 -18.65 -22.71
N GLN A 61 -3.74 -18.68 -21.84
CA GLN A 61 -2.47 -17.99 -22.07
C GLN A 61 -1.26 -18.92 -22.10
N GLY A 62 -1.11 -19.67 -23.19
CA GLY A 62 0.18 -20.25 -23.60
C GLY A 62 1.19 -19.22 -24.15
N LEU A 63 1.06 -17.93 -23.79
CA LEU A 63 1.76 -16.82 -24.46
C LEU A 63 2.32 -15.75 -23.49
N THR A 64 2.19 -15.91 -22.17
CA THR A 64 2.69 -14.93 -21.18
C THR A 64 4.14 -15.14 -20.75
N GLU A 65 4.77 -16.26 -21.11
CA GLU A 65 6.12 -16.59 -20.67
C GLU A 65 7.32 -16.06 -21.51
N PRO A 66 7.21 -15.62 -22.78
CA PRO A 66 8.39 -15.16 -23.52
C PRO A 66 8.81 -13.71 -23.23
N LEU A 67 8.00 -12.91 -22.54
CA LEU A 67 8.32 -11.49 -22.32
C LEU A 67 9.37 -11.29 -21.20
N LEU A 68 9.42 -12.18 -20.21
CA LEU A 68 10.30 -12.04 -19.04
C LEU A 68 11.36 -13.13 -18.93
N ALA A 69 11.21 -14.24 -19.65
CA ALA A 69 12.23 -15.27 -19.80
C ALA A 69 13.27 -14.83 -20.84
N GLY A 70 14.35 -14.23 -20.38
CA GLY A 70 15.51 -13.90 -21.20
C GLY A 70 16.72 -13.77 -20.30
N ASN A 71 17.50 -14.84 -20.22
CA ASN A 71 18.80 -14.88 -19.59
C ASN A 71 19.78 -14.11 -20.47
N ASP A 72 19.97 -12.82 -20.20
CA ASP A 72 21.16 -12.10 -20.68
C ASP A 72 21.68 -11.22 -19.54
N VAL A 73 22.57 -11.81 -18.76
CA VAL A 73 23.51 -11.10 -17.89
C VAL A 73 24.45 -10.35 -18.83
N VAL A 74 24.22 -9.05 -19.04
CA VAL A 74 25.21 -8.18 -19.68
C VAL A 74 25.28 -6.89 -18.88
N ALA A 75 26.51 -6.58 -18.46
CA ALA A 75 26.90 -5.35 -17.79
C ALA A 75 26.35 -4.15 -18.56
N VAL A 76 25.57 -3.30 -17.89
CA VAL A 76 25.34 -1.95 -18.40
C VAL A 76 26.64 -1.21 -18.15
N GLU A 77 27.46 -1.16 -19.18
CA GLU A 77 28.58 -0.24 -19.26
C GLU A 77 28.01 1.17 -19.03
N THR A 78 28.41 1.77 -17.91
CA THR A 78 28.09 3.15 -17.58
C THR A 78 28.85 4.01 -18.57
N THR A 79 28.23 4.28 -19.73
CA THR A 79 28.71 5.30 -20.63
C THR A 79 28.42 6.62 -19.94
N SER A 80 29.49 7.19 -19.39
CA SER A 80 29.56 8.56 -18.90
C SER A 80 28.96 9.50 -19.94
N ILE A 81 27.72 9.91 -19.71
CA ILE A 81 27.22 11.16 -20.29
C ILE A 81 28.03 12.24 -19.58
N THR A 82 29.01 12.72 -20.34
CA THR A 82 29.94 13.78 -20.02
C THR A 82 29.23 14.99 -19.46
N GLU A 83 29.86 15.53 -18.42
CA GLU A 83 29.67 16.86 -17.87
C GLU A 83 29.58 17.90 -19.00
N ALA A 84 28.37 18.40 -19.25
CA ALA A 84 28.15 19.63 -20.02
C ALA A 84 26.91 20.31 -19.45
N GLY A 85 27.14 21.25 -18.53
CA GLY A 85 26.07 22.02 -17.89
C GLY A 85 26.22 22.23 -16.39
N ALA A 86 27.44 22.18 -15.85
CA ALA A 86 27.75 22.70 -14.53
C ALA A 86 28.01 24.21 -14.64
N ASP A 87 26.95 24.99 -14.83
CA ASP A 87 26.90 26.42 -14.51
C ASP A 87 25.45 26.88 -14.61
N ASN A 88 24.94 27.45 -13.51
CA ASN A 88 23.53 27.79 -13.20
C ASN A 88 22.71 26.74 -12.43
N LEU A 89 23.25 26.23 -11.32
CA LEU A 89 22.40 25.66 -10.26
C LEU A 89 21.69 26.80 -9.49
N LYS A 90 20.57 27.28 -10.02
CA LYS A 90 19.53 27.86 -9.16
C LYS A 90 19.11 26.76 -8.18
N ALA A 91 19.06 27.10 -6.89
CA ALA A 91 18.87 26.20 -5.74
C ALA A 91 18.18 24.87 -6.07
N SER A 92 18.91 23.75 -5.92
CA SER A 92 18.36 22.40 -6.12
C SER A 92 17.09 22.20 -5.27
N PRO A 93 16.00 21.64 -5.82
CA PRO A 93 14.83 21.30 -5.04
C PRO A 93 15.25 20.34 -3.91
N SER A 94 14.86 20.65 -2.68
CA SER A 94 15.33 19.92 -1.49
C SER A 94 14.93 18.45 -1.57
N VAL A 95 15.92 17.58 -1.79
CA VAL A 95 15.73 16.12 -1.90
C VAL A 95 15.19 15.57 -0.58
N GLY A 96 14.05 14.89 -0.62
CA GLY A 96 13.61 14.02 0.47
C GLY A 96 13.30 14.73 1.80
N VAL A 97 12.61 15.88 1.76
CA VAL A 97 12.15 16.62 2.95
C VAL A 97 11.40 15.76 3.97
N GLU A 98 10.75 14.69 3.52
CA GLU A 98 10.11 13.71 4.39
C GLU A 98 11.11 12.97 5.29
N TYR A 99 12.24 12.50 4.70
CA TYR A 99 13.27 11.72 5.42
C TYR A 99 14.07 12.60 6.39
N ALA A 100 14.24 13.88 6.06
CA ALA A 100 14.92 14.85 6.93
C ALA A 100 14.05 15.33 8.11
N SER A 101 12.75 15.06 8.09
CA SER A 101 11.81 15.57 9.10
C SER A 101 11.70 14.70 10.35
N ASN A 102 11.46 15.36 11.50
CA ASN A 102 11.28 14.70 12.79
C ASN A 102 10.14 13.67 12.76
N ILE A 103 10.20 12.65 13.63
CA ILE A 103 9.20 11.56 13.70
C ILE A 103 7.77 12.10 13.82
N LEU A 104 7.55 13.15 14.63
CA LEU A 104 6.24 13.79 14.76
C LEU A 104 5.78 14.50 13.48
N SER A 105 6.70 15.13 12.75
CA SER A 105 6.41 15.76 11.45
C SER A 105 6.06 14.72 10.39
N ARG A 106 6.72 13.56 10.42
CA ARG A 106 6.39 12.41 9.55
C ARG A 106 5.04 11.80 9.90
N LEU A 107 4.71 11.73 11.19
CA LEU A 107 3.45 11.16 11.67
C LEU A 107 2.24 12.05 11.31
N THR A 108 2.41 13.37 11.43
CA THR A 108 1.35 14.38 11.21
C THR A 108 1.36 14.99 9.80
N PHE A 109 2.27 14.54 8.93
CA PHE A 109 2.47 15.09 7.57
C PHE A 109 2.74 16.61 7.53
N SER A 110 3.27 17.17 8.63
CA SER A 110 3.56 18.60 8.74
C SER A 110 4.58 19.09 7.71
N TRP A 111 5.39 18.20 7.14
CA TRP A 111 6.36 18.51 6.09
C TRP A 111 5.70 18.93 4.76
N VAL A 112 4.43 18.56 4.54
CA VAL A 112 3.67 18.93 3.32
C VAL A 112 3.04 20.34 3.45
N THR A 113 2.81 20.80 4.68
CA THR A 113 2.19 22.11 4.97
C THR A 113 2.81 23.31 4.23
N PRO A 114 4.14 23.48 4.10
CA PRO A 114 4.71 24.59 3.33
C PRO A 114 4.26 24.59 1.87
N LEU A 115 4.22 23.42 1.21
CA LEU A 115 3.78 23.29 -0.18
C LEU A 115 2.30 23.64 -0.33
N VAL A 116 1.44 23.17 0.59
CA VAL A 116 0.01 23.51 0.60
C VAL A 116 -0.21 25.00 0.78
N ARG A 117 0.60 25.68 1.61
CA ARG A 117 0.50 27.15 1.77
C ARG A 117 0.88 27.90 0.50
N VAL A 118 1.84 27.41 -0.29
CA VAL A 118 2.19 28.01 -1.59
C VAL A 118 1.04 27.79 -2.58
N GLY A 119 0.53 26.55 -2.66
CA GLY A 119 -0.60 26.20 -3.54
C GLY A 119 -1.90 26.95 -3.23
N ASN A 120 -2.11 27.38 -1.98
CA ASN A 120 -3.25 28.22 -1.61
C ASN A 120 -3.11 29.68 -2.08
N LYS A 121 -1.89 30.15 -2.36
CA LYS A 121 -1.62 31.53 -2.79
C LYS A 121 -1.51 31.66 -4.31
N ARG A 122 -0.95 30.65 -4.97
CA ARG A 122 -0.73 30.63 -6.42
C ARG A 122 -0.81 29.19 -6.95
N PRO A 123 -1.14 28.98 -8.24
CA PRO A 123 -0.93 27.71 -8.90
C PRO A 123 0.54 27.26 -8.74
N LEU A 124 0.75 25.97 -8.49
CA LEU A 124 2.07 25.38 -8.28
C LEU A 124 2.77 25.16 -9.63
N ASP A 125 4.03 25.55 -9.71
CA ASP A 125 4.91 25.26 -10.84
C ASP A 125 5.79 24.04 -10.55
N GLU A 126 6.39 23.42 -11.59
CA GLU A 126 7.26 22.24 -11.44
C GLU A 126 8.46 22.49 -10.51
N GLU A 127 8.95 23.73 -10.46
CA GLU A 127 10.06 24.16 -9.60
C GLU A 127 9.70 24.23 -8.11
N ASP A 128 8.41 24.36 -7.76
CA ASP A 128 7.95 24.35 -6.36
C ASP A 128 7.92 22.92 -5.77
N LEU A 129 7.99 21.90 -6.63
CA LEU A 129 7.88 20.50 -6.24
C LEU A 129 9.22 19.94 -5.77
N TRP A 130 9.17 19.11 -4.74
CA TRP A 130 10.34 18.37 -4.29
C TRP A 130 10.69 17.25 -5.27
N SER A 131 11.99 17.07 -5.51
CA SER A 131 12.48 15.90 -6.21
C SER A 131 12.22 14.63 -5.37
N LEU A 132 11.88 13.53 -6.06
CA LEU A 132 11.75 12.22 -5.43
C LEU A 132 13.02 11.82 -4.66
N GLY A 133 12.84 11.12 -3.54
CA GLY A 133 13.96 10.51 -2.83
C GLY A 133 14.66 9.47 -3.70
N THR A 134 15.98 9.32 -3.57
CA THR A 134 16.79 8.42 -4.39
C THR A 134 16.25 6.97 -4.37
N SER A 135 15.78 6.51 -3.22
CA SER A 135 15.16 5.18 -3.07
C SER A 135 13.85 5.02 -3.83
N ASP A 136 13.08 6.08 -4.03
CA ASP A 136 11.76 6.04 -4.69
C ASP A 136 11.86 6.28 -6.21
N THR A 137 13.05 6.56 -6.73
CA THR A 137 13.28 6.76 -8.17
C THR A 137 13.05 5.49 -8.99
N ALA A 138 12.60 5.65 -10.24
CA ALA A 138 12.39 4.54 -11.17
C ALA A 138 13.65 3.69 -11.38
N PHE A 139 14.83 4.31 -11.36
CA PHE A 139 16.12 3.61 -11.49
C PHE A 139 16.40 2.70 -10.29
N ALA A 140 16.21 3.20 -9.06
CA ALA A 140 16.40 2.39 -7.85
C ALA A 140 15.40 1.22 -7.77
N GLN A 141 14.14 1.48 -8.15
CA GLN A 141 13.08 0.47 -8.17
C GLN A 141 13.32 -0.59 -9.25
N SER A 142 13.79 -0.19 -10.45
CA SER A 142 14.11 -1.12 -11.52
C SER A 142 15.36 -1.96 -11.23
N ALA A 143 16.39 -1.38 -10.60
CA ALA A 143 17.57 -2.12 -10.14
C ALA A 143 17.18 -3.18 -9.11
N THR A 144 16.34 -2.81 -8.13
CA THR A 144 15.81 -3.74 -7.13
C THR A 144 15.01 -4.86 -7.79
N PHE A 145 14.09 -4.52 -8.71
CA PHE A 145 13.32 -5.51 -9.46
C PHE A 145 14.21 -6.49 -10.20
N ARG A 146 15.19 -6.00 -10.96
CA ARG A 146 16.10 -6.81 -11.77
C ARG A 146 16.91 -7.77 -10.92
N ALA A 147 17.45 -7.31 -9.78
CA ALA A 147 18.18 -8.17 -8.86
C ALA A 147 17.30 -9.30 -8.31
N ARG A 148 16.04 -9.00 -7.94
CA ARG A 148 15.10 -10.01 -7.43
C ARG A 148 14.59 -10.95 -8.53
N TRP A 149 14.38 -10.45 -9.74
CA TRP A 149 13.98 -11.24 -10.90
C TRP A 149 15.10 -12.20 -11.32
N ALA A 150 16.34 -11.73 -11.40
CA ALA A 150 17.50 -12.58 -11.72
C ALA A 150 17.70 -13.69 -10.68
N ALA A 151 17.54 -13.37 -9.39
CA ALA A 151 17.64 -14.37 -8.33
C ALA A 151 16.53 -15.44 -8.41
N GLU A 152 15.29 -15.06 -8.75
CA GLU A 152 14.18 -16.01 -8.94
C GLU A 152 14.39 -16.85 -10.20
N PHE A 153 14.84 -16.24 -11.30
CA PHE A 153 15.13 -16.93 -12.54
C PHE A 153 16.28 -17.92 -12.38
N ALA A 154 17.33 -17.58 -11.63
CA ALA A 154 18.41 -18.51 -11.31
C ALA A 154 17.94 -19.74 -10.52
N GLN A 155 16.91 -19.60 -9.67
CA GLN A 155 16.39 -20.69 -8.85
C GLN A 155 15.40 -21.60 -9.59
N ARG A 156 14.63 -21.06 -10.55
CA ARG A 156 13.48 -21.76 -11.15
C ARG A 156 13.48 -21.82 -12.67
N GLY A 157 14.43 -21.14 -13.33
CA GLY A 157 14.53 -21.05 -14.78
C GLY A 157 13.22 -20.56 -15.40
N GLU A 158 12.73 -21.30 -16.39
CA GLU A 158 11.51 -21.01 -17.12
C GLU A 158 10.25 -20.98 -16.24
N LYS A 159 10.23 -21.67 -15.09
CA LYS A 159 9.09 -21.69 -14.16
C LYS A 159 9.10 -20.52 -13.15
N ALA A 160 9.82 -19.44 -13.45
CA ALA A 160 9.92 -18.27 -12.58
C ALA A 160 8.60 -17.50 -12.53
N TRP A 161 8.15 -17.15 -11.32
CA TRP A 161 6.90 -16.43 -11.12
C TRP A 161 7.15 -14.94 -10.84
N LEU A 162 6.66 -14.07 -11.73
CA LEU A 162 6.76 -12.61 -11.59
C LEU A 162 6.26 -12.11 -10.24
N ILE A 163 5.10 -12.62 -9.81
CA ILE A 163 4.47 -12.24 -8.53
C ILE A 163 5.38 -12.55 -7.35
N ARG A 164 6.15 -13.64 -7.42
CA ARG A 164 7.04 -14.04 -6.33
C ARG A 164 8.30 -13.18 -6.29
N ALA A 165 8.84 -12.80 -7.44
CA ALA A 165 9.95 -11.85 -7.51
C ALA A 165 9.54 -10.47 -6.97
N LEU A 166 8.35 -9.99 -7.34
CA LEU A 166 7.77 -8.77 -6.78
C LEU A 166 7.53 -8.89 -5.27
N ALA A 167 6.94 -10.01 -4.81
CA ALA A 167 6.72 -10.23 -3.38
C ALA A 167 8.04 -10.15 -2.60
N ARG A 168 9.12 -10.79 -3.06
CA ARG A 168 10.42 -10.68 -2.33
C ARG A 168 11.00 -9.26 -2.29
N GLY A 169 10.65 -8.39 -3.24
CA GLY A 169 11.09 -7.00 -3.27
C GLY A 169 10.31 -6.09 -2.30
N TRP A 170 8.99 -6.15 -2.35
CA TRP A 170 8.11 -5.14 -1.70
C TRP A 170 7.21 -5.70 -0.60
N LEU A 171 7.26 -7.00 -0.28
CA LEU A 171 6.40 -7.59 0.75
C LEU A 171 6.70 -7.05 2.15
N ALA A 172 7.97 -6.80 2.51
CA ALA A 172 8.30 -6.32 3.85
C ALA A 172 7.73 -4.91 4.14
N PRO A 173 7.89 -3.91 3.25
CA PRO A 173 7.18 -2.64 3.38
C PRO A 173 5.66 -2.80 3.39
N PHE A 174 5.11 -3.66 2.52
CA PHE A 174 3.67 -3.90 2.44
C PHE A 174 3.09 -4.49 3.74
N VAL A 175 3.76 -5.50 4.33
CA VAL A 175 3.36 -6.11 5.60
C VAL A 175 3.42 -5.10 6.74
N ARG A 176 4.43 -4.20 6.75
CA ARG A 176 4.51 -3.12 7.74
C ARG A 176 3.31 -2.18 7.67
N SER A 177 2.88 -1.78 6.48
CA SER A 177 1.64 -1.01 6.29
C SER A 177 0.40 -1.80 6.70
N GLY A 178 0.43 -3.11 6.45
CA GLY A 178 -0.59 -4.04 6.90
C GLY A 178 -0.77 -4.12 8.42
N LEU A 179 0.32 -4.02 9.20
CA LEU A 179 0.27 -3.96 10.66
C LEU A 179 -0.44 -2.68 11.15
N TRP A 180 -0.18 -1.53 10.51
CA TRP A 180 -0.92 -0.30 10.79
C TRP A 180 -2.41 -0.43 10.50
N LYS A 181 -2.77 -1.15 9.43
CA LYS A 181 -4.18 -1.43 9.12
C LYS A 181 -4.83 -2.29 10.21
N LEU A 182 -4.17 -3.36 10.64
CA LEU A 182 -4.65 -4.21 11.72
C LEU A 182 -4.89 -3.41 13.01
N PHE A 183 -3.94 -2.54 13.38
CA PHE A 183 -4.10 -1.65 14.53
C PHE A 183 -5.34 -0.73 14.38
N ASN A 184 -5.48 -0.06 13.24
CA ASN A 184 -6.63 0.79 12.94
C ASN A 184 -7.96 0.02 13.03
N ASP A 185 -7.99 -1.21 12.51
CA ASP A 185 -9.18 -2.06 12.58
C ASP A 185 -9.54 -2.49 14.00
N MET A 186 -8.54 -2.82 14.82
CA MET A 186 -8.75 -3.13 16.23
C MET A 186 -9.30 -1.91 16.99
N GLN A 187 -8.83 -0.71 16.65
CA GLN A 187 -9.29 0.52 17.30
C GLN A 187 -10.75 0.87 17.01
N GLN A 188 -11.30 0.46 15.86
CA GLN A 188 -12.70 0.74 15.53
C GLN A 188 -13.67 0.09 16.53
N PHE A 189 -13.26 -0.97 17.24
CA PHE A 189 -14.06 -1.58 18.30
C PHE A 189 -14.05 -0.77 19.60
N ALA A 190 -13.02 0.05 19.83
CA ALA A 190 -12.90 0.86 21.05
C ALA A 190 -14.03 1.90 21.14
N GLY A 191 -14.45 2.49 20.02
CA GLY A 191 -15.50 3.51 19.99
C GLY A 191 -16.84 3.02 20.58
N PRO A 192 -17.48 2.00 19.99
CA PRO A 192 -18.73 1.43 20.52
C PRO A 192 -18.58 0.87 21.93
N MET A 193 -17.44 0.23 22.24
CA MET A 193 -17.19 -0.35 23.55
C MET A 193 -17.12 0.72 24.65
N LEU A 194 -16.33 1.78 24.43
CA LEU A 194 -16.21 2.89 25.38
C LEU A 194 -17.53 3.67 25.49
N MET A 195 -18.27 3.84 24.38
CA MET A 195 -19.58 4.48 24.41
C MET A 195 -20.57 3.70 25.29
N SER A 196 -20.57 2.37 25.21
CA SER A 196 -21.44 1.53 26.05
C SER A 196 -21.14 1.66 27.54
N VAL A 197 -19.86 1.79 27.91
CA VAL A 197 -19.42 1.98 29.29
C VAL A 197 -19.73 3.40 29.76
N LEU A 198 -19.55 4.39 28.89
CA LEU A 198 -19.89 5.78 29.17
C LEU A 198 -21.39 5.95 29.43
N LEU A 199 -22.26 5.37 28.60
CA LEU A 199 -23.70 5.39 28.81
C LEU A 199 -24.10 4.75 30.15
N ARG A 200 -23.52 3.59 30.49
CA ARG A 200 -23.73 2.95 31.80
C ARG A 200 -23.25 3.83 32.95
N ALA A 201 -22.15 4.57 32.78
CA ALA A 201 -21.66 5.50 33.79
C ALA A 201 -22.61 6.69 33.97
N ILE A 202 -23.15 7.24 32.88
CA ILE A 202 -24.15 8.33 32.92
C ILE A 202 -25.44 7.86 33.59
N GLU A 203 -25.94 6.67 33.27
CA GLU A 203 -27.13 6.11 33.93
C GLU A 203 -26.92 5.91 35.44
N ARG A 204 -25.74 5.46 35.87
CA ARG A 204 -25.40 5.32 37.29
C ARG A 204 -25.32 6.68 37.97
N LEU A 205 -24.72 7.66 37.31
CA LEU A 205 -24.67 9.03 37.80
C LEU A 205 -26.08 9.61 38.00
N ALA A 206 -27.00 9.39 37.06
CA ALA A 206 -28.38 9.86 37.14
C ALA A 206 -29.16 9.26 38.31
N ARG A 207 -28.81 8.05 38.78
CA ARG A 207 -29.46 7.39 39.93
C ARG A 207 -28.81 7.74 41.27
N SER A 208 -27.49 7.80 41.32
CA SER A 208 -26.73 7.90 42.58
C SER A 208 -26.26 9.31 42.92
N GLY A 209 -26.04 10.18 41.93
CA GLY A 209 -25.50 11.53 42.14
C GLY A 209 -24.02 11.58 42.56
N ASP A 210 -23.29 10.45 42.51
CA ASP A 210 -21.93 10.35 43.02
C ASP A 210 -20.89 11.08 42.16
N ALA A 211 -20.08 11.93 42.79
CA ALA A 211 -18.99 12.67 42.14
C ALA A 211 -17.86 11.77 41.60
N GLU A 212 -17.70 10.56 42.13
CA GLU A 212 -16.68 9.60 41.67
C GLU A 212 -17.04 8.98 40.30
N VAL A 213 -18.34 8.71 40.07
CA VAL A 213 -18.85 8.20 38.79
C VAL A 213 -18.72 9.26 37.71
N LEU A 214 -18.94 10.54 38.06
CA LEU A 214 -18.73 11.67 37.16
C LEU A 214 -17.27 11.74 36.66
N ARG A 215 -16.28 11.59 37.56
CA ARG A 215 -14.86 11.58 37.19
C ARG A 215 -14.52 10.45 36.22
N SER A 216 -15.08 9.26 36.48
CA SER A 216 -14.88 8.09 35.62
C SER A 216 -15.49 8.29 34.22
N ALA A 217 -16.67 8.92 34.13
CA ALA A 217 -17.33 9.23 32.86
C ALA A 217 -16.50 10.20 31.99
N TYR A 218 -15.96 11.26 32.59
CA TYR A 218 -15.03 12.15 31.89
C TYR A 218 -13.76 11.42 31.43
N GLY A 219 -13.23 10.50 32.23
CA GLY A 219 -12.10 9.65 31.85
C GLY A 219 -12.37 8.81 30.60
N TYR A 220 -13.55 8.18 30.50
CA TYR A 220 -13.95 7.42 29.31
C TYR A 220 -14.11 8.31 28.08
N ALA A 221 -14.71 9.50 28.21
CA ALA A 221 -14.87 10.44 27.10
C ALA A 221 -13.51 10.94 26.57
N ILE A 222 -12.58 11.27 27.46
CA ILE A 222 -11.21 11.66 27.09
C ILE A 222 -10.48 10.49 26.41
N ALA A 223 -10.61 9.27 26.94
CA ALA A 223 -10.03 8.08 26.33
C ALA A 223 -10.55 7.86 24.89
N MET A 224 -11.87 8.00 24.68
CA MET A 224 -12.48 7.90 23.34
C MET A 224 -11.86 8.89 22.35
N PHE A 225 -11.63 10.13 22.76
CA PHE A 225 -10.99 11.14 21.92
C PHE A 225 -9.57 10.74 21.50
N PHE A 226 -8.75 10.25 22.44
CA PHE A 226 -7.39 9.81 22.12
C PHE A 226 -7.37 8.55 21.24
N PHE A 227 -8.27 7.60 21.48
CA PHE A 227 -8.44 6.44 20.61
C PHE A 227 -8.85 6.85 19.19
N GLN A 228 -9.70 7.87 19.04
CA GLN A 228 -10.08 8.37 17.72
C GLN A 228 -8.89 9.01 16.98
N ILE A 229 -8.08 9.83 17.66
CA ILE A 229 -6.88 10.44 17.07
C ILE A 229 -5.88 9.38 16.65
N LEU A 230 -5.58 8.42 17.53
CA LEU A 230 -4.67 7.32 17.21
C LEU A 230 -5.19 6.49 16.02
N GLY A 231 -6.52 6.38 15.88
CA GLY A 231 -7.15 5.64 14.79
C GLY A 231 -6.94 6.34 13.46
N ALA A 232 -7.15 7.66 13.43
CA ALA A 232 -6.92 8.51 12.27
C ALA A 232 -5.44 8.52 11.85
N VAL A 233 -4.52 8.61 12.81
CA VAL A 233 -3.08 8.52 12.54
C VAL A 233 -2.73 7.16 11.94
N GLY A 234 -3.22 6.06 12.52
CA GLY A 234 -2.97 4.71 12.00
C GLY A 234 -3.49 4.51 10.58
N GLU A 235 -4.65 5.08 10.25
CA GLU A 235 -5.22 5.04 8.90
C GLU A 235 -4.37 5.81 7.89
N ALA A 236 -3.95 7.04 8.23
CA ALA A 236 -3.12 7.85 7.36
C ALA A 236 -1.76 7.19 7.07
N GLN A 237 -1.13 6.58 8.08
CA GLN A 237 0.14 5.85 7.92
C GLN A 237 -0.02 4.58 7.09
N TYR A 238 -1.11 3.84 7.28
CA TYR A 238 -1.46 2.69 6.45
C TYR A 238 -1.59 3.10 4.97
N PHE A 239 -2.37 4.15 4.70
CA PHE A 239 -2.65 4.59 3.34
C PHE A 239 -1.35 5.05 2.65
N GLN A 240 -0.55 5.87 3.33
CA GLN A 240 0.72 6.34 2.81
C GLN A 240 1.69 5.19 2.49
N GLY A 241 1.86 4.25 3.42
CA GLY A 241 2.77 3.12 3.23
C GLY A 241 2.33 2.18 2.12
N THR A 242 1.02 1.96 1.98
CA THR A 242 0.45 1.12 0.92
C THR A 242 0.57 1.79 -0.44
N MET A 243 0.20 3.07 -0.55
CA MET A 243 0.32 3.84 -1.80
C MET A 243 1.78 3.94 -2.26
N ARG A 244 2.73 4.20 -1.34
CA ARG A 244 4.16 4.21 -1.70
C ARG A 244 4.60 2.88 -2.30
N CYS A 245 4.24 1.77 -1.65
CA CYS A 245 4.54 0.43 -2.16
C CYS A 245 3.92 0.19 -3.54
N ALA A 246 2.69 0.65 -3.76
CA ALA A 246 1.97 0.52 -5.03
C ALA A 246 2.68 1.28 -6.15
N PHE A 247 3.05 2.55 -5.92
CA PHE A 247 3.81 3.36 -6.88
C PHE A 247 5.18 2.76 -7.21
N GLN A 248 5.89 2.24 -6.20
CA GLN A 248 7.19 1.59 -6.39
C GLN A 248 7.08 0.35 -7.29
N VAL A 249 6.09 -0.52 -7.05
CA VAL A 249 5.82 -1.71 -7.87
C VAL A 249 5.42 -1.32 -9.29
N ARG A 250 4.52 -0.35 -9.46
CA ARG A 250 4.11 0.17 -10.77
C ARG A 250 5.31 0.72 -11.54
N SER A 251 6.15 1.54 -10.90
CA SER A 251 7.35 2.11 -11.54
C SER A 251 8.33 1.03 -11.99
N ALA A 252 8.55 0.00 -11.18
CA ALA A 252 9.41 -1.12 -11.52
C ALA A 252 8.86 -1.92 -12.72
N LEU A 253 7.56 -2.20 -12.73
CA LEU A 253 6.89 -2.93 -13.82
C LEU A 253 6.90 -2.16 -15.13
N MET A 254 6.52 -0.87 -15.10
CA MET A 254 6.57 -0.02 -16.29
C MET A 254 7.97 0.03 -16.89
N HIS A 255 9.00 0.23 -16.05
CA HIS A 255 10.38 0.25 -16.52
C HIS A 255 10.83 -1.09 -17.11
N ALA A 256 10.43 -2.22 -16.52
CA ALA A 256 10.74 -3.55 -17.02
C ALA A 256 10.10 -3.82 -18.39
N ILE A 257 8.82 -3.49 -18.54
CA ILE A 257 8.08 -3.65 -19.81
C ILE A 257 8.69 -2.77 -20.90
N PHE A 258 8.94 -1.49 -20.58
CA PHE A 258 9.54 -0.53 -21.51
C PHE A 258 10.94 -0.97 -21.96
N THR A 259 11.81 -1.38 -21.03
CA THR A 259 13.15 -1.84 -21.39
C THR A 259 13.09 -3.11 -22.24
N LYS A 260 12.15 -4.01 -21.94
CA LYS A 260 11.99 -5.23 -22.73
C LYS A 260 11.48 -4.91 -24.13
N SER A 261 10.58 -3.94 -24.32
CA SER A 261 10.07 -3.62 -25.65
C SER A 261 11.14 -3.17 -26.64
N PHE A 262 12.21 -2.50 -26.18
CA PHE A 262 13.36 -2.17 -27.04
C PHE A 262 14.26 -3.35 -27.39
N ARG A 263 14.11 -4.48 -26.69
CA ARG A 263 14.94 -5.68 -26.86
C ARG A 263 14.18 -6.83 -27.52
N LEU A 264 12.92 -6.64 -27.90
CA LEU A 264 12.14 -7.66 -28.59
C LEU A 264 12.59 -7.77 -30.04
N THR A 265 12.70 -9.00 -30.54
CA THR A 265 12.94 -9.25 -31.96
C THR A 265 11.77 -8.76 -32.81
N HIS A 266 12.01 -8.40 -34.07
CA HIS A 266 10.98 -7.85 -34.95
C HIS A 266 9.75 -8.78 -35.07
N SER A 267 9.96 -10.10 -35.15
CA SER A 267 8.88 -11.09 -35.18
C SER A 267 8.06 -11.12 -33.88
N ALA A 268 8.71 -11.03 -32.72
CA ALA A 268 8.03 -10.99 -31.43
C ALA A 268 7.29 -9.66 -31.21
N SER A 269 7.89 -8.54 -31.64
CA SER A 269 7.27 -7.22 -31.57
C SER A 269 6.03 -7.10 -32.44
N GLN A 270 6.04 -7.69 -33.65
CA GLN A 270 4.85 -7.72 -34.53
C GLN A 270 3.71 -8.55 -33.92
N LYS A 271 4.02 -9.70 -33.31
CA LYS A 271 3.02 -10.53 -32.60
C LYS A 271 2.42 -9.83 -31.39
N LEU A 272 3.22 -9.04 -30.67
CA LEU A 272 2.76 -8.29 -29.50
C LEU A 272 1.84 -7.13 -29.92
N GLY A 273 2.23 -6.39 -30.96
CA GLY A 273 1.53 -5.20 -31.44
C GLY A 273 1.73 -3.99 -30.52
N THR A 274 1.96 -2.81 -31.11
CA THR A 274 2.20 -1.56 -30.37
C THR A 274 1.03 -1.17 -29.46
N GLY A 275 -0.21 -1.42 -29.91
CA GLY A 275 -1.41 -1.12 -29.12
C GLY A 275 -1.51 -1.93 -27.82
N ARG A 276 -1.16 -3.23 -27.87
CA ARG A 276 -1.15 -4.09 -26.67
C ARG A 276 -0.04 -3.71 -25.71
N LEU A 277 1.14 -3.34 -26.22
CA LEU A 277 2.24 -2.84 -25.40
C LEU A 277 1.85 -1.54 -24.67
N ASN A 278 1.23 -0.61 -25.38
CA ASN A 278 0.72 0.62 -24.78
C ASN A 278 -0.35 0.33 -23.73
N ASN A 279 -1.27 -0.62 -24.00
CA ASN A 279 -2.27 -1.04 -23.03
C ASN A 279 -1.65 -1.65 -21.74
N MET A 280 -0.59 -2.46 -21.89
CA MET A 280 0.10 -3.03 -20.72
C MET A 280 0.78 -1.96 -19.85
N MET A 281 1.38 -0.93 -20.47
CA MET A 281 2.03 0.15 -19.73
C MET A 281 1.03 1.14 -19.12
N ALA A 282 0.01 1.53 -19.89
CA ALA A 282 -0.99 2.50 -19.43
C ALA A 282 -1.99 1.87 -18.46
N SER A 283 -2.68 0.80 -18.86
CA SER A 283 -3.81 0.22 -18.13
C SER A 283 -3.40 -0.86 -17.12
N ASP A 284 -2.63 -1.86 -17.55
CA ASP A 284 -2.35 -3.02 -16.69
C ASP A 284 -1.44 -2.63 -15.51
N CYS A 285 -0.43 -1.79 -15.74
CA CYS A 285 0.40 -1.27 -14.66
C CYS A 285 -0.34 -0.28 -13.75
N GLU A 286 -1.43 0.34 -14.22
CA GLU A 286 -2.24 1.27 -13.42
C GLU A 286 -3.17 0.52 -12.50
N THR A 287 -3.76 -0.58 -13.00
CA THR A 287 -4.60 -1.49 -12.22
C THR A 287 -3.83 -2.16 -11.06
N VAL A 288 -2.51 -2.21 -11.11
CA VAL A 288 -1.66 -2.75 -10.02
C VAL A 288 -1.52 -1.76 -8.86
N GLN A 289 -1.69 -0.46 -9.12
CA GLN A 289 -1.58 0.61 -8.13
C GLN A 289 -2.82 0.66 -7.24
#